data_AF-A0A841KNS4-F1
#
_entry.id   AF-A0A841KNS4-F1
#
_cell.length_a   1.000
_cell.length_b   1.000
_cell.length_c   1.000
_cell.angle_alpha   90.00
_cell.angle_beta   90.00
_cell.angle_gamma   90.00
#
_symmetry.space_group_name_H-M   'P 1'
#
loop_
_entity.id
_entity.type
_entity.pdbx_description
1 polymer ?
#
loop_
_entity_poly.entity_id
_entity_poly.type
_entity_poly.pdbx_seq_one_letter_code
_entity_poly.pdbx_strand_id
1 'polypeptide(L)'
;MGRRTSWNGYINSIYYPENTSADAPEKIIYYFLRDTLCSNETKGNAKFHAVNNKEWEPIFDCVDFKSSNELKKNFMYYYITELEGKKKSEASKVPVPFHTLIPCTFQLYTSNLKEDGEYSKLDNKGFREEFLLAFFLKEDGSLNYELIKKFWDQFCDENDLNYYEKFIIDQVRKNQAFTNFPELRSQDELEKKVDKYFICKKQPKQFQKELDFILKLEIPRVEKINWIQNLLYFHFSSYMLRIYTVIEQEERYFNSTDSDICIKCNGLKSCPLYSKILVKSSHTGYNSKEAREISEQFNYIRGNIFFNGYSRFIAFSVLCEIYEDLNGKTEPNNLTEIKKLIKNRNDDFIKKFKEKLKLIYEEINRVFPNTKDYTEIDQKNWNNENVFTFLYTVFKEYYEKVESNKKSSSRENATNGVFIKLAGNKMGCGYLNIVSSGNSHKFEFSSKFLTFITNIIIGREQSNKILLEDFWEFIKQNGFIYASEREKLNIEQQLVHLGMLEKKSDAGESIYIRKTIGI
;
A
#
# COMPACT_ATOMS: atom_id res chain seq x y z
N MET A 1 27.49 -5.75 -7.11
CA MET A 1 26.35 -5.72 -6.17
C MET A 1 26.46 -6.92 -5.24
N GLY A 2 27.12 -6.74 -4.10
CA GLY A 2 27.08 -7.71 -3.00
C GLY A 2 25.65 -7.85 -2.48
N ARG A 3 25.35 -8.97 -1.82
CA ARG A 3 24.03 -9.35 -1.26
C ARG A 3 23.08 -8.17 -1.13
N ARG A 4 21.96 -8.24 -1.87
CA ARG A 4 20.77 -7.38 -1.72
C ARG A 4 20.54 -7.18 -0.22
N THR A 5 20.96 -6.04 0.33
CA THR A 5 20.63 -5.65 1.69
C THR A 5 19.10 -5.64 1.76
N SER A 6 18.54 -6.25 2.80
CA SER A 6 17.10 -6.49 2.95
C SER A 6 16.26 -5.22 2.71
N TRP A 7 16.81 -4.04 3.03
CA TRP A 7 16.24 -2.73 2.72
C TRP A 7 16.11 -2.40 1.23
N ASN A 8 17.07 -2.76 0.36
CA ASN A 8 16.86 -2.64 -1.09
C ASN A 8 15.70 -3.53 -1.55
N GLY A 9 15.45 -4.64 -0.84
CA GLY A 9 14.26 -5.44 -1.04
C GLY A 9 13.00 -4.70 -0.64
N TYR A 10 12.91 -4.21 0.59
CA TYR A 10 11.78 -3.43 1.13
C TYR A 10 11.51 -2.16 0.32
N ILE A 11 12.55 -1.41 -0.02
CA ILE A 11 12.51 -0.19 -0.82
C ILE A 11 12.16 -0.52 -2.27
N ASN A 12 12.71 -1.55 -2.91
CA ASN A 12 12.23 -1.94 -4.25
C ASN A 12 10.76 -2.41 -4.21
N SER A 13 10.33 -3.06 -3.14
CA SER A 13 8.92 -3.46 -2.95
C SER A 13 7.97 -2.27 -2.82
N ILE A 14 8.42 -1.20 -2.19
CA ILE A 14 7.61 -0.01 -1.92
C ILE A 14 7.74 1.06 -3.02
N TYR A 15 8.91 1.16 -3.65
CA TYR A 15 9.32 2.29 -4.49
C TYR A 15 9.73 1.92 -5.91
N TYR A 16 10.27 0.72 -6.08
CA TYR A 16 10.81 0.26 -7.35
C TYR A 16 10.26 -1.11 -7.72
N PRO A 17 8.92 -1.19 -7.89
CA PRO A 17 8.33 -2.40 -8.40
C PRO A 17 9.08 -2.77 -9.68
N GLU A 18 9.60 -4.01 -9.80
CA GLU A 18 10.38 -4.42 -10.99
C GLU A 18 9.56 -4.31 -12.30
N ASN A 19 8.31 -3.83 -12.23
CA ASN A 19 7.55 -3.21 -13.31
C ASN A 19 6.52 -2.21 -12.76
N THR A 20 6.22 -1.16 -13.52
CA THR A 20 5.41 0.03 -13.15
C THR A 20 3.90 -0.20 -12.90
N SER A 21 3.46 -1.43 -12.69
CA SER A 21 2.12 -1.73 -12.20
C SER A 21 2.15 -1.85 -10.69
N ALA A 22 1.76 -0.79 -9.97
CA ALA A 22 1.14 -1.04 -8.67
C ALA A 22 0.00 -2.03 -8.90
N ASP A 23 0.14 -3.18 -8.28
CA ASP A 23 -0.81 -4.25 -8.43
C ASP A 23 -2.05 -3.92 -7.59
N ALA A 24 -3.22 -4.16 -8.16
CA ALA A 24 -4.49 -3.93 -7.50
C ALA A 24 -4.52 -4.80 -6.21
N PRO A 25 -5.07 -4.38 -5.07
CA PRO A 25 -5.13 -5.12 -3.82
C PRO A 25 -5.68 -6.52 -3.95
N GLU A 26 -6.51 -6.78 -4.97
CA GLU A 26 -6.91 -8.11 -5.42
C GLU A 26 -5.69 -9.01 -5.68
N LYS A 27 -4.68 -8.53 -6.42
CA LYS A 27 -3.39 -9.22 -6.61
C LYS A 27 -2.57 -9.30 -5.32
N ILE A 28 -2.55 -8.23 -4.51
CA ILE A 28 -1.81 -8.25 -3.24
C ILE A 28 -2.39 -9.32 -2.32
N ILE A 29 -3.71 -9.39 -2.19
CA ILE A 29 -4.42 -10.44 -1.46
C ILE A 29 -4.11 -11.81 -2.07
N TYR A 30 -4.15 -11.93 -3.40
CA TYR A 30 -3.84 -13.19 -4.09
C TYR A 30 -2.46 -13.74 -3.69
N TYR A 31 -1.41 -12.94 -3.83
CA TYR A 31 -0.05 -13.35 -3.48
C TYR A 31 0.15 -13.46 -1.96
N PHE A 32 -0.54 -12.64 -1.17
CA PHE A 32 -0.51 -12.79 0.28
C PHE A 32 -1.09 -14.13 0.74
N LEU A 33 -2.24 -14.53 0.19
CA LEU A 33 -2.82 -15.84 0.46
C LEU A 33 -1.88 -16.96 -0.01
N ARG A 34 -1.40 -16.91 -1.26
CA ARG A 34 -0.58 -17.98 -1.87
C ARG A 34 0.83 -18.10 -1.28
N ASP A 35 1.55 -16.98 -1.23
CA ASP A 35 2.98 -16.96 -1.02
C ASP A 35 3.38 -16.65 0.42
N THR A 36 2.53 -15.91 1.15
CA THR A 36 2.77 -15.52 2.54
C THR A 36 2.00 -16.37 3.55
N LEU A 37 0.70 -16.58 3.38
CA LEU A 37 -0.12 -17.28 4.37
C LEU A 37 -0.17 -18.79 4.16
N CYS A 38 -0.18 -19.28 2.92
CA CYS A 38 -0.29 -20.70 2.64
C CYS A 38 1.04 -21.47 2.84
N SER A 39 0.96 -22.67 3.41
CA SER A 39 2.10 -23.60 3.55
C SER A 39 2.65 -24.04 2.18
N ASN A 40 3.96 -24.30 2.11
CA ASN A 40 4.63 -24.52 0.81
C ASN A 40 4.25 -25.84 0.11
N GLU A 41 3.66 -26.80 0.82
CA GLU A 41 3.36 -28.14 0.30
C GLU A 41 2.15 -28.19 -0.66
N THR A 42 1.44 -27.08 -0.83
CA THR A 42 0.15 -27.01 -1.55
C THR A 42 0.16 -26.09 -2.77
N LYS A 43 1.31 -25.49 -3.13
CA LYS A 43 1.40 -24.60 -4.30
C LYS A 43 1.36 -25.43 -5.59
N GLY A 44 0.20 -25.48 -6.22
CA GLY A 44 0.02 -26.16 -7.50
C GLY A 44 0.90 -25.58 -8.61
N ASN A 45 1.34 -26.42 -9.55
CA ASN A 45 2.10 -25.99 -10.74
C ASN A 45 1.21 -25.57 -11.92
N ALA A 46 -0.12 -25.55 -11.73
CA ALA A 46 -1.08 -25.24 -12.78
C ALA A 46 -0.94 -23.75 -13.20
N LYS A 47 -0.61 -23.52 -14.46
CA LYS A 47 -0.50 -22.18 -15.03
C LYS A 47 -1.91 -21.62 -15.29
N PHE A 48 -2.06 -20.32 -15.05
CA PHE A 48 -3.30 -19.56 -15.26
C PHE A 48 -3.02 -18.25 -16.00
N HIS A 49 -3.55 -18.09 -17.21
CA HIS A 49 -3.41 -16.92 -18.05
C HIS A 49 -4.55 -15.96 -17.81
N ALA A 50 -4.25 -14.77 -17.28
CA ALA A 50 -5.24 -13.74 -16.96
C ALA A 50 -5.95 -13.10 -18.18
N VAL A 51 -5.69 -13.56 -19.41
CA VAL A 51 -6.26 -13.03 -20.66
C VAL A 51 -6.67 -14.14 -21.63
N ASN A 52 -6.30 -15.40 -21.37
CA ASN A 52 -6.60 -16.51 -22.26
C ASN A 52 -7.58 -17.48 -21.59
N ASN A 53 -8.85 -17.38 -21.98
CA ASN A 53 -9.96 -18.19 -21.45
C ASN A 53 -9.74 -19.71 -21.64
N LYS A 54 -8.77 -20.11 -22.47
CA LYS A 54 -8.42 -21.52 -22.73
C LYS A 54 -7.97 -22.32 -21.51
N GLU A 55 -7.43 -21.69 -20.47
CA GLU A 55 -7.00 -22.44 -19.27
C GLU A 55 -8.10 -22.63 -18.23
N TRP A 56 -9.20 -21.90 -18.39
CA TRP A 56 -10.46 -22.22 -17.74
C TRP A 56 -11.16 -23.40 -18.44
N GLU A 57 -10.91 -23.62 -19.74
CA GLU A 57 -11.57 -24.68 -20.51
C GLU A 57 -11.47 -26.04 -19.82
N PRO A 58 -10.31 -26.54 -19.32
CA PRO A 58 -10.26 -27.82 -18.59
C PRO A 58 -11.15 -27.88 -17.34
N ILE A 59 -11.30 -26.77 -16.61
CA ILE A 59 -12.17 -26.65 -15.42
C ILE A 59 -13.65 -26.69 -15.83
N PHE A 60 -13.99 -26.08 -16.97
CA PHE A 60 -15.35 -26.08 -17.53
C PHE A 60 -15.65 -27.25 -18.49
N ASP A 61 -14.64 -28.01 -18.91
CA ASP A 61 -14.74 -29.21 -19.75
C ASP A 61 -15.23 -30.42 -18.96
N CYS A 62 -15.03 -30.40 -17.64
CA CYS A 62 -15.59 -31.36 -16.71
C CYS A 62 -17.06 -31.10 -16.37
N VAL A 63 -17.71 -30.15 -17.05
CA VAL A 63 -19.06 -29.69 -16.74
C VAL A 63 -19.97 -30.03 -17.90
N ASP A 64 -20.90 -30.95 -17.65
CA ASP A 64 -22.01 -31.23 -18.56
C ASP A 64 -23.02 -30.08 -18.51
N PHE A 65 -22.85 -29.11 -19.41
CA PHE A 65 -23.90 -28.15 -19.69
C PHE A 65 -25.04 -28.89 -20.40
N LYS A 66 -26.26 -28.81 -19.86
CA LYS A 66 -27.47 -29.35 -20.53
C LYS A 66 -27.80 -28.68 -21.87
N SER A 67 -27.05 -27.64 -22.26
CA SER A 67 -27.26 -26.81 -23.45
C SER A 67 -26.05 -26.86 -24.41
N SER A 68 -26.22 -26.30 -25.62
CA SER A 68 -25.21 -26.36 -26.69
C SER A 68 -23.85 -25.75 -26.27
N ASN A 69 -22.77 -26.24 -26.89
CA ASN A 69 -21.39 -25.75 -26.71
C ASN A 69 -21.24 -24.21 -26.83
N GLU A 70 -22.16 -23.56 -27.54
CA GLU A 70 -22.20 -22.11 -27.73
C GLU A 70 -22.61 -21.36 -26.46
N LEU A 71 -23.55 -21.92 -25.67
CA LEU A 71 -23.97 -21.35 -24.39
C LEU A 71 -22.88 -21.49 -23.32
N LYS A 72 -22.11 -22.60 -23.34
CA LYS A 72 -20.90 -22.78 -22.53
C LYS A 72 -19.84 -21.73 -22.86
N LYS A 73 -19.54 -21.53 -24.14
CA LYS A 73 -18.60 -20.48 -24.58
C LYS A 73 -19.07 -19.07 -24.21
N ASN A 74 -20.36 -18.79 -24.38
CA ASN A 74 -20.96 -17.50 -23.99
C ASN A 74 -20.97 -17.31 -22.48
N PHE A 75 -21.20 -18.36 -21.69
CA PHE A 75 -21.11 -18.30 -20.23
C PHE A 75 -19.68 -18.06 -19.74
N MET A 76 -18.68 -18.77 -20.28
CA MET A 76 -17.26 -18.51 -19.96
C MET A 76 -16.85 -17.10 -20.38
N TYR A 77 -17.24 -16.68 -21.58
CA TYR A 77 -17.01 -15.32 -22.04
C TYR A 77 -17.69 -14.30 -21.14
N TYR A 78 -18.95 -14.49 -20.76
CA TYR A 78 -19.71 -13.56 -19.92
C TYR A 78 -19.18 -13.51 -18.49
N TYR A 79 -18.85 -14.66 -17.89
CA TYR A 79 -18.25 -14.73 -16.56
C TYR A 79 -16.92 -13.98 -16.49
N ILE A 80 -16.07 -14.18 -17.50
CA ILE A 80 -14.77 -13.50 -17.61
C ILE A 80 -14.97 -12.02 -17.96
N THR A 81 -15.90 -11.68 -18.87
CA THR A 81 -16.12 -10.32 -19.39
C THR A 81 -16.96 -9.41 -18.46
N GLU A 82 -17.90 -9.93 -17.66
CA GLU A 82 -18.66 -9.16 -16.67
C GLU A 82 -17.85 -8.88 -15.40
N LEU A 83 -17.06 -9.85 -14.92
CA LEU A 83 -16.04 -9.59 -13.89
C LEU A 83 -14.98 -8.59 -14.38
N GLU A 84 -14.79 -8.49 -15.70
CA GLU A 84 -13.86 -7.54 -16.34
C GLU A 84 -14.40 -6.12 -16.51
N GLY A 85 -15.69 -5.84 -16.29
CA GLY A 85 -16.24 -4.48 -16.38
C GLY A 85 -15.82 -3.76 -17.67
N LYS A 86 -16.32 -4.22 -18.84
CA LYS A 86 -16.25 -3.60 -20.18
C LYS A 86 -15.31 -2.37 -20.33
N LYS A 87 -14.01 -2.59 -20.59
CA LYS A 87 -13.19 -1.75 -21.50
C LYS A 87 -12.09 -2.59 -22.15
N LYS A 88 -12.00 -2.53 -23.49
CA LYS A 88 -11.02 -3.18 -24.40
C LYS A 88 -9.53 -2.90 -24.09
N SER A 89 -9.20 -2.12 -23.06
CA SER A 89 -7.84 -1.64 -22.77
C SER A 89 -7.34 -1.99 -21.37
N GLU A 90 -8.05 -2.79 -20.58
CA GLU A 90 -7.61 -3.15 -19.22
C GLU A 90 -6.97 -4.55 -19.18
N ALA A 91 -5.67 -4.56 -18.91
CA ALA A 91 -4.84 -5.76 -18.76
C ALA A 91 -5.12 -6.52 -17.44
N SER A 92 -5.00 -7.86 -17.51
CA SER A 92 -4.93 -8.88 -16.45
C SER A 92 -5.73 -8.58 -15.17
N LYS A 93 -6.94 -9.11 -15.05
CA LYS A 93 -7.69 -9.13 -13.79
C LYS A 93 -7.59 -10.54 -13.16
N VAL A 94 -7.43 -10.58 -11.85
CA VAL A 94 -7.25 -11.81 -11.05
C VAL A 94 -8.57 -12.58 -11.00
N PRO A 95 -8.56 -13.92 -11.02
CA PRO A 95 -9.79 -14.71 -10.95
C PRO A 95 -10.63 -14.35 -9.72
N VAL A 96 -11.88 -14.01 -9.96
CA VAL A 96 -12.96 -14.04 -8.96
C VAL A 96 -13.65 -15.41 -9.13
N PRO A 97 -14.02 -16.11 -8.05
CA PRO A 97 -13.92 -15.69 -6.64
C PRO A 97 -12.52 -15.69 -6.04
N PHE A 98 -12.35 -14.84 -5.05
CA PHE A 98 -11.22 -14.89 -4.13
C PHE A 98 -11.52 -15.90 -3.03
N HIS A 99 -11.22 -17.18 -3.25
CA HIS A 99 -11.24 -18.23 -2.24
C HIS A 99 -9.86 -18.88 -2.19
N THR A 100 -9.31 -19.23 -1.02
CA THR A 100 -7.90 -19.68 -0.85
C THR A 100 -7.47 -20.80 -1.78
N LEU A 101 -8.37 -21.74 -2.11
CA LEU A 101 -8.14 -22.79 -3.12
C LEU A 101 -7.64 -22.23 -4.47
N ILE A 102 -8.16 -21.10 -4.94
CA ILE A 102 -7.80 -20.55 -6.26
C ILE A 102 -6.36 -20.00 -6.28
N PRO A 103 -5.95 -19.03 -5.44
CA PRO A 103 -4.59 -18.53 -5.43
C PRO A 103 -3.58 -19.61 -5.05
N CYS A 104 -3.94 -20.59 -4.23
CA CYS A 104 -3.00 -21.66 -3.85
C CYS A 104 -2.83 -22.72 -4.94
N THR A 105 -3.84 -22.92 -5.80
CA THR A 105 -3.78 -23.91 -6.89
C THR A 105 -3.13 -23.35 -8.15
N PHE A 106 -3.43 -22.09 -8.48
CA PHE A 106 -3.06 -21.53 -9.77
C PHE A 106 -1.89 -20.57 -9.65
N GLN A 107 -1.01 -20.59 -10.64
CA GLN A 107 0.01 -19.57 -10.82
C GLN A 107 -0.41 -18.63 -11.94
N LEU A 108 -0.51 -17.33 -11.65
CA LEU A 108 -0.83 -16.32 -12.66
C LEU A 108 0.34 -16.13 -13.66
N TYR A 109 0.02 -16.13 -14.94
CA TYR A 109 0.91 -15.83 -16.06
C TYR A 109 0.34 -14.69 -16.91
N THR A 110 1.23 -13.91 -17.49
CA THR A 110 0.88 -12.88 -18.49
C THR A 110 0.52 -13.54 -19.83
N SER A 111 -0.09 -12.77 -20.72
CA SER A 111 -0.33 -13.16 -22.13
C SER A 111 0.92 -13.11 -23.01
N ASN A 112 2.03 -12.57 -22.50
CA ASN A 112 3.22 -12.31 -23.29
C ASN A 112 4.10 -13.57 -23.30
N LEU A 113 4.18 -14.20 -24.46
CA LEU A 113 5.20 -15.20 -24.79
C LEU A 113 6.57 -14.53 -24.83
N LYS A 114 7.53 -15.12 -24.13
CA LYS A 114 8.96 -14.83 -24.28
C LYS A 114 9.46 -15.48 -25.57
N GLU A 115 10.67 -15.08 -25.98
CA GLU A 115 11.34 -15.62 -27.18
C GLU A 115 11.60 -17.13 -27.11
N ASP A 116 11.65 -17.70 -25.90
CA ASP A 116 11.80 -19.13 -25.64
C ASP A 116 10.49 -19.94 -25.75
N GLY A 117 9.37 -19.28 -26.07
CA GLY A 117 8.05 -19.91 -26.14
C GLY A 117 7.37 -20.12 -24.78
N GLU A 118 7.98 -19.68 -23.68
CA GLU A 118 7.33 -19.66 -22.36
C GLU A 118 6.60 -18.34 -22.10
N TYR A 119 5.45 -18.41 -21.42
CA TYR A 119 4.79 -17.20 -20.95
C TYR A 119 5.51 -16.59 -19.75
N SER A 120 5.58 -15.26 -19.71
CA SER A 120 6.13 -14.56 -18.53
C SER A 120 5.18 -14.72 -17.34
N LYS A 121 5.73 -15.14 -16.18
CA LYS A 121 5.00 -15.16 -14.91
C LYS A 121 4.41 -13.77 -14.64
N LEU A 122 3.17 -13.75 -14.17
CA LEU A 122 2.65 -12.55 -13.55
C LEU A 122 3.30 -12.55 -12.16
N ASP A 123 4.17 -11.59 -11.92
CA ASP A 123 4.78 -11.38 -10.62
C ASP A 123 4.02 -10.27 -9.89
N ASN A 124 4.05 -10.31 -8.56
CA ASN A 124 3.67 -9.16 -7.75
C ASN A 124 4.72 -8.09 -7.97
N LYS A 125 4.39 -7.15 -8.83
CA LYS A 125 5.31 -6.08 -9.20
C LYS A 125 5.31 -5.04 -8.09
N GLY A 126 4.21 -4.83 -7.35
CA GLY A 126 4.06 -3.81 -6.28
C GLY A 126 4.63 -4.18 -4.90
N PHE A 127 3.88 -3.87 -3.83
CA PHE A 127 4.27 -4.24 -2.46
C PHE A 127 4.48 -5.74 -2.38
N ARG A 128 5.64 -6.17 -1.89
CA ARG A 128 5.88 -7.56 -1.50
C ARG A 128 4.75 -8.03 -0.62
N GLU A 129 4.25 -9.23 -0.88
CA GLU A 129 3.18 -9.83 -0.12
C GLU A 129 3.52 -9.91 1.38
N GLU A 130 4.79 -10.09 1.77
CA GLU A 130 5.21 -10.08 3.18
C GLU A 130 5.04 -8.72 3.86
N PHE A 131 5.02 -7.62 3.11
CA PHE A 131 4.79 -6.29 3.66
C PHE A 131 3.46 -6.17 4.39
N LEU A 132 2.43 -6.91 3.93
CA LEU A 132 1.15 -6.91 4.60
C LEU A 132 1.24 -7.51 6.02
N LEU A 133 2.22 -8.37 6.33
CA LEU A 133 2.45 -8.86 7.69
C LEU A 133 2.82 -7.74 8.67
N ALA A 134 3.49 -6.68 8.22
CA ALA A 134 3.85 -5.54 9.07
C ALA A 134 2.60 -4.85 9.65
N PHE A 135 1.47 -4.89 8.95
CA PHE A 135 0.19 -4.36 9.43
C PHE A 135 -0.48 -5.24 10.50
N PHE A 136 -0.03 -6.49 10.67
CA PHE A 136 -0.49 -7.40 11.72
C PHE A 136 0.41 -7.40 12.97
N LEU A 137 1.44 -6.56 13.03
CA LEU A 137 2.31 -6.48 14.21
C LEU A 137 1.63 -5.78 15.39
N LYS A 138 1.81 -6.35 16.58
CA LYS A 138 1.43 -5.75 17.86
C LYS A 138 2.50 -4.74 18.32
N GLU A 139 2.19 -4.00 19.37
CA GLU A 139 3.13 -3.01 19.95
C GLU A 139 4.41 -3.67 20.52
N ASP A 140 4.35 -4.95 20.88
CA ASP A 140 5.50 -5.75 21.34
C ASP A 140 6.34 -6.36 20.19
N GLY A 141 5.94 -6.16 18.93
CA GLY A 141 6.64 -6.68 17.75
C GLY A 141 6.34 -8.15 17.42
N SER A 142 5.40 -8.79 18.10
CA SER A 142 4.82 -10.10 17.73
C SER A 142 3.68 -9.95 16.73
N LEU A 143 3.32 -11.03 16.02
CA LEU A 143 2.18 -11.01 15.11
C LEU A 143 0.84 -11.17 15.85
N ASN A 144 -0.19 -10.48 15.35
CA ASN A 144 -1.58 -10.74 15.69
C ASN A 144 -2.11 -11.92 14.88
N TYR A 145 -1.62 -13.12 15.23
CA TYR A 145 -1.94 -14.36 14.52
C TYR A 145 -3.44 -14.67 14.53
N GLU A 146 -4.15 -14.35 15.61
CA GLU A 146 -5.61 -14.50 15.69
C GLU A 146 -6.34 -13.69 14.60
N LEU A 147 -5.91 -12.45 14.36
CA LEU A 147 -6.51 -11.64 13.29
C LEU A 147 -6.13 -12.16 11.90
N ILE A 148 -4.90 -12.66 11.72
CA ILE A 148 -4.47 -13.32 10.47
C ILE A 148 -5.34 -14.55 10.20
N LYS A 149 -5.63 -15.36 11.23
CA LYS A 149 -6.50 -16.52 11.12
C LYS A 149 -7.92 -16.13 10.71
N LYS A 150 -8.53 -15.13 11.36
CA LYS A 150 -9.86 -14.62 10.95
C LYS A 150 -9.86 -14.09 9.51
N PHE A 151 -8.79 -13.41 9.11
CA PHE A 151 -8.61 -12.96 7.73
C PHE A 151 -8.56 -14.14 6.77
N TRP A 152 -7.74 -15.16 7.06
CA TRP A 152 -7.64 -16.39 6.27
C TRP A 152 -8.98 -17.13 6.17
N ASP A 153 -9.67 -17.31 7.30
CA ASP A 153 -10.96 -17.99 7.40
C ASP A 153 -12.01 -17.32 6.51
N GLN A 154 -11.99 -15.99 6.38
CA GLN A 154 -12.89 -15.26 5.48
C GLN A 154 -12.73 -15.66 4.01
N PHE A 155 -11.53 -16.05 3.59
CA PHE A 155 -11.26 -16.54 2.24
C PHE A 155 -11.44 -18.06 2.09
N CYS A 156 -11.53 -18.81 3.19
CA CYS A 156 -11.85 -20.24 3.21
C CYS A 156 -13.35 -20.52 3.40
N ASP A 157 -14.13 -19.54 3.82
CA ASP A 157 -15.55 -19.73 4.10
C ASP A 157 -16.34 -20.04 2.81
N GLU A 158 -17.05 -21.18 2.85
CA GLU A 158 -17.86 -21.71 1.75
C GLU A 158 -19.37 -21.51 1.94
N ASN A 159 -19.82 -21.09 3.13
CA ASN A 159 -21.24 -21.02 3.48
C ASN A 159 -21.99 -20.01 2.60
N ASP A 160 -21.38 -18.84 2.42
CA ASP A 160 -21.93 -17.70 1.68
C ASP A 160 -21.48 -17.63 0.22
N LEU A 161 -20.92 -18.73 -0.33
CA LEU A 161 -20.58 -18.77 -1.75
C LEU A 161 -21.85 -18.71 -2.60
N ASN A 162 -21.86 -17.82 -3.58
CA ASN A 162 -22.90 -17.81 -4.60
C ASN A 162 -22.76 -19.03 -5.53
N TYR A 163 -23.77 -19.27 -6.37
CA TYR A 163 -23.82 -20.43 -7.27
C TYR A 163 -22.56 -20.60 -8.12
N TYR A 164 -22.03 -19.50 -8.67
CA TYR A 164 -20.86 -19.53 -9.53
C TYR A 164 -19.57 -19.81 -8.76
N GLU A 165 -19.47 -19.27 -7.54
CA GLU A 165 -18.31 -19.53 -6.69
C GLU A 165 -18.26 -21.00 -6.27
N LYS A 166 -19.39 -21.56 -5.82
CA LYS A 166 -19.52 -22.98 -5.47
C LYS A 166 -19.10 -23.87 -6.63
N PHE A 167 -19.63 -23.57 -7.82
CA PHE A 167 -19.29 -24.30 -9.03
C PHE A 167 -17.77 -24.32 -9.29
N ILE A 168 -17.09 -23.17 -9.23
CA ILE A 168 -15.64 -23.11 -9.48
C ILE A 168 -14.88 -23.91 -8.44
N ILE A 169 -15.21 -23.75 -7.17
CA ILE A 169 -14.55 -24.45 -6.07
C ILE A 169 -14.71 -25.97 -6.18
N ASP A 170 -15.90 -26.44 -6.55
CA ASP A 170 -16.16 -27.86 -6.80
C ASP A 170 -15.30 -28.39 -7.96
N GLN A 171 -15.10 -27.61 -9.01
CA GLN A 171 -14.26 -28.04 -10.13
C GLN A 171 -12.77 -28.01 -9.80
N VAL A 172 -12.31 -27.03 -9.02
CA VAL A 172 -10.92 -26.99 -8.53
C VAL A 172 -10.63 -28.24 -7.70
N ARG A 173 -11.57 -28.68 -6.85
CA ARG A 173 -11.45 -29.91 -6.05
C ARG A 173 -11.45 -31.19 -6.88
N LYS A 174 -12.21 -31.24 -7.97
CA LYS A 174 -12.27 -32.41 -8.87
C LYS A 174 -11.03 -32.58 -9.74
N ASN A 175 -10.26 -31.51 -9.93
CA ASN A 175 -9.02 -31.58 -10.69
C ASN A 175 -8.00 -32.44 -9.93
N GLN A 176 -7.67 -33.62 -10.48
CA GLN A 176 -6.88 -34.70 -9.87
C GLN A 176 -5.45 -34.30 -9.44
N ALA A 177 -4.99 -33.10 -9.77
CA ALA A 177 -3.74 -32.53 -9.27
C ALA A 177 -3.77 -32.16 -7.77
N PHE A 178 -4.89 -32.34 -7.09
CA PHE A 178 -5.12 -31.84 -5.73
C PHE A 178 -5.22 -32.96 -4.69
N THR A 179 -4.11 -33.26 -4.01
CA THR A 179 -4.12 -34.17 -2.85
C THR A 179 -4.13 -33.44 -1.50
N ASN A 180 -3.71 -32.16 -1.45
CA ASN A 180 -3.54 -31.41 -0.20
C ASN A 180 -4.31 -30.09 -0.24
N PHE A 181 -5.19 -29.87 0.74
CA PHE A 181 -5.90 -28.61 0.92
C PHE A 181 -4.98 -27.50 1.44
N PRO A 182 -5.20 -26.22 1.08
CA PRO A 182 -4.36 -25.13 1.52
C PRO A 182 -4.47 -24.95 3.03
N GLU A 183 -3.34 -24.91 3.71
CA GLU A 183 -3.27 -24.71 5.15
C GLU A 183 -2.58 -23.39 5.49
N LEU A 184 -3.08 -22.72 6.52
CA LEU A 184 -2.46 -21.51 7.06
C LEU A 184 -1.14 -21.88 7.75
N ARG A 185 -0.05 -21.19 7.39
CA ARG A 185 1.25 -21.30 8.05
C ARG A 185 1.14 -21.02 9.53
N SER A 186 1.97 -21.70 10.32
CA SER A 186 2.06 -21.47 11.75
C SER A 186 2.55 -20.06 12.09
N GLN A 187 2.27 -19.60 13.31
CA GLN A 187 2.73 -18.30 13.80
C GLN A 187 4.26 -18.17 13.67
N ASP A 188 5.03 -19.18 14.08
CA ASP A 188 6.50 -19.15 14.02
C ASP A 188 7.04 -19.03 12.59
N GLU A 189 6.38 -19.67 11.62
CA GLU A 189 6.75 -19.53 10.20
C GLU A 189 6.47 -18.14 9.66
N LEU A 190 5.34 -17.55 10.04
CA LEU A 190 4.98 -16.19 9.65
C LEU A 190 5.89 -15.15 10.31
N GLU A 191 6.24 -15.32 11.59
CA GLU A 191 7.12 -14.40 12.32
C GLU A 191 8.51 -14.31 11.69
N LYS A 192 9.04 -15.42 11.14
CA LYS A 192 10.31 -15.44 10.38
C LYS A 192 10.24 -14.70 9.05
N LYS A 193 9.04 -14.48 8.52
CA LYS A 193 8.79 -13.77 7.26
C LYS A 193 8.48 -12.29 7.45
N VAL A 194 8.18 -11.87 8.68
CA VAL A 194 7.89 -10.46 8.93
C VAL A 194 9.14 -9.65 8.72
N ASP A 195 9.04 -8.77 7.74
CA ASP A 195 9.95 -7.68 7.59
C ASP A 195 9.64 -6.63 8.69
N LYS A 196 10.58 -6.42 9.61
CA LYS A 196 10.44 -5.48 10.74
C LYS A 196 11.01 -4.07 10.43
N TYR A 197 11.38 -3.78 9.18
CA TYR A 197 12.02 -2.53 8.79
C TYR A 197 11.02 -1.34 8.82
N PHE A 198 11.37 -0.28 9.57
CA PHE A 198 10.61 0.97 9.75
C PHE A 198 9.08 0.83 9.84
N ILE A 199 8.57 0.56 11.05
CA ILE A 199 7.15 0.35 11.27
C ILE A 199 6.57 1.47 12.12
N CYS A 200 5.66 2.25 11.52
CA CYS A 200 4.88 3.22 12.26
C CYS A 200 4.03 2.48 13.29
N LYS A 201 4.36 2.53 14.58
CA LYS A 201 3.68 1.77 15.65
C LYS A 201 2.15 1.90 15.68
N LYS A 202 1.61 3.02 15.18
CA LYS A 202 0.18 3.33 15.25
C LYS A 202 -0.61 2.95 14.01
N GLN A 203 0.04 2.79 12.84
CA GLN A 203 -0.66 2.41 11.61
C GLN A 203 -1.13 0.93 11.65
N PRO A 204 -0.30 -0.08 12.00
CA PRO A 204 -0.74 -1.45 12.17
C PRO A 204 -1.88 -1.57 13.18
N LYS A 205 -1.77 -0.90 14.33
CA LYS A 205 -2.82 -0.89 15.36
C LYS A 205 -4.15 -0.38 14.81
N GLN A 206 -4.12 0.70 14.03
CA GLN A 206 -5.31 1.24 13.39
C GLN A 206 -5.88 0.25 12.37
N PHE A 207 -5.06 -0.26 11.45
CA PHE A 207 -5.45 -1.25 10.45
C PHE A 207 -6.11 -2.47 11.09
N GLN A 208 -5.52 -3.01 12.15
CA GLN A 208 -6.04 -4.21 12.83
C GLN A 208 -7.42 -3.97 13.44
N LYS A 209 -7.67 -2.79 14.04
CA LYS A 209 -8.99 -2.42 14.56
C LYS A 209 -10.02 -2.32 13.43
N GLU A 210 -9.65 -1.68 12.34
CA GLU A 210 -10.54 -1.47 11.19
C GLU A 210 -10.83 -2.79 10.46
N LEU A 211 -9.83 -3.67 10.34
CA LEU A 211 -9.99 -5.02 9.79
C LEU A 211 -10.86 -5.90 10.69
N ASP A 212 -10.63 -5.91 12.00
CA ASP A 212 -11.46 -6.69 12.95
C ASP A 212 -12.92 -6.24 12.91
N PHE A 213 -13.19 -4.94 12.75
CA PHE A 213 -14.53 -4.42 12.51
C PHE A 213 -15.13 -4.99 11.21
N ILE A 214 -14.43 -4.90 10.09
CA ILE A 214 -14.91 -5.41 8.78
C ILE A 214 -15.21 -6.91 8.85
N LEU A 215 -14.33 -7.70 9.47
CA LEU A 215 -14.49 -9.16 9.57
C LEU A 215 -15.73 -9.55 10.38
N LYS A 216 -16.12 -8.74 11.36
CA LYS A 216 -17.32 -8.92 12.20
C LYS A 216 -18.62 -8.45 11.54
N LEU A 217 -18.57 -7.78 10.41
CA LEU A 217 -19.79 -7.33 9.72
C LEU A 217 -20.62 -8.52 9.24
N GLU A 218 -21.92 -8.48 9.53
CA GLU A 218 -22.92 -9.40 9.00
C GLU A 218 -23.38 -8.92 7.62
N ILE A 219 -22.47 -9.00 6.65
CA ILE A 219 -22.71 -8.65 5.25
C ILE A 219 -22.26 -9.80 4.34
N PRO A 220 -22.80 -9.90 3.10
CA PRO A 220 -22.39 -10.92 2.16
C PRO A 220 -20.87 -10.97 1.98
N ARG A 221 -20.32 -12.19 1.88
CA ARG A 221 -18.89 -12.46 1.71
C ARG A 221 -18.22 -11.60 0.63
N VAL A 222 -18.84 -11.49 -0.54
CA VAL A 222 -18.33 -10.68 -1.67
C VAL A 222 -18.19 -9.22 -1.28
N GLU A 223 -19.20 -8.66 -0.59
CA GLU A 223 -19.12 -7.29 -0.09
C GLU A 223 -18.02 -7.15 0.93
N LYS A 224 -17.90 -8.08 1.89
CA LYS A 224 -16.84 -8.05 2.89
C LYS A 224 -15.43 -8.09 2.29
N ILE A 225 -15.21 -8.90 1.25
CA ILE A 225 -13.96 -8.92 0.48
C ILE A 225 -13.70 -7.55 -0.17
N ASN A 226 -14.71 -6.91 -0.74
CA ASN A 226 -14.59 -5.55 -1.27
C ASN A 226 -14.22 -4.53 -0.17
N TRP A 227 -14.81 -4.64 1.03
CA TRP A 227 -14.44 -3.81 2.18
C TRP A 227 -12.98 -4.03 2.60
N ILE A 228 -12.49 -5.27 2.61
CA ILE A 228 -11.08 -5.60 2.88
C ILE A 228 -10.17 -4.96 1.83
N GLN A 229 -10.51 -5.07 0.55
CA GLN A 229 -9.74 -4.44 -0.53
C GLN A 229 -9.69 -2.91 -0.38
N ASN A 230 -10.82 -2.28 -0.06
CA ASN A 230 -10.89 -0.84 0.21
C ASN A 230 -10.05 -0.43 1.43
N LEU A 231 -10.03 -1.26 2.48
CA LEU A 231 -9.19 -1.05 3.65
C LEU A 231 -7.70 -1.09 3.29
N LEU A 232 -7.27 -2.08 2.49
CA LEU A 232 -5.89 -2.16 2.00
C LEU A 232 -5.53 -0.93 1.17
N TYR A 233 -6.40 -0.51 0.25
CA TYR A 233 -6.20 0.72 -0.53
C TYR A 233 -5.98 1.93 0.38
N PHE A 234 -6.88 2.13 1.35
CA PHE A 234 -6.83 3.25 2.28
C PHE A 234 -5.53 3.25 3.11
N HIS A 235 -5.20 2.12 3.72
CA HIS A 235 -4.04 2.03 4.60
C HIS A 235 -2.72 2.09 3.86
N PHE A 236 -2.59 1.49 2.68
CA PHE A 236 -1.33 1.52 1.94
C PHE A 236 -1.04 2.93 1.44
N SER A 237 -2.06 3.64 0.95
CA SER A 237 -1.89 5.01 0.46
C SER A 237 -1.62 6.00 1.58
N SER A 238 -2.35 5.91 2.69
CA SER A 238 -2.10 6.77 3.86
C SER A 238 -0.77 6.45 4.55
N TYR A 239 -0.39 5.17 4.64
CA TYR A 239 0.86 4.75 5.25
C TYR A 239 2.06 5.30 4.48
N MET A 240 2.04 5.23 3.16
CA MET A 240 3.10 5.83 2.34
C MET A 240 3.28 7.31 2.67
N LEU A 241 2.22 8.12 2.57
CA LEU A 241 2.24 9.54 2.91
C LEU A 241 2.74 9.78 4.35
N ARG A 242 2.40 8.89 5.27
CA ARG A 242 2.82 8.96 6.67
C ARG A 242 4.31 8.74 6.82
N ILE A 243 4.86 7.67 6.25
CA ILE A 243 6.29 7.38 6.32
C ILE A 243 7.09 8.51 5.68
N TYR A 244 6.64 9.05 4.55
CA TYR A 244 7.29 10.17 3.87
C TYR A 244 7.38 11.43 4.72
N THR A 245 6.26 11.82 5.32
CA THR A 245 6.22 13.01 6.18
C THR A 245 7.03 12.80 7.46
N VAL A 246 7.14 11.56 7.97
CA VAL A 246 8.03 11.25 9.10
C VAL A 246 9.49 11.32 8.67
N ILE A 247 9.91 10.66 7.58
CA ILE A 247 11.33 10.59 7.20
C ILE A 247 11.89 11.98 6.83
N GLU A 248 11.05 12.84 6.25
CA GLU A 248 11.43 14.23 5.98
C GLU A 248 11.74 14.99 7.28
N GLN A 249 10.92 14.79 8.32
CA GLN A 249 11.13 15.44 9.60
C GLN A 249 12.33 14.83 10.34
N GLU A 250 12.54 13.51 10.23
CA GLU A 250 13.74 12.84 10.78
C GLU A 250 15.03 13.38 10.16
N GLU A 251 15.04 13.59 8.85
CA GLU A 251 16.18 14.17 8.13
C GLU A 251 16.45 15.61 8.60
N ARG A 252 15.41 16.45 8.64
CA ARG A 252 15.51 17.86 9.07
C ARG A 252 16.00 18.00 10.52
N TYR A 253 15.57 17.12 11.41
CA TYR A 253 15.88 17.18 12.84
C TYR A 253 16.94 16.16 13.28
N PHE A 254 17.68 15.60 12.33
CA PHE A 254 18.63 14.52 12.59
C PHE A 254 19.67 14.90 13.66
N ASN A 255 20.28 16.09 13.52
CA ASN A 255 21.31 16.58 14.45
C ASN A 255 20.76 17.32 15.68
N SER A 256 19.50 17.77 15.65
CA SER A 256 18.94 18.65 16.70
C SER A 256 18.12 17.93 17.76
N THR A 257 17.85 16.63 17.58
CA THR A 257 17.02 15.84 18.49
C THR A 257 17.61 14.48 18.80
N ASP A 258 17.68 14.13 20.09
CA ASP A 258 18.15 12.82 20.59
C ASP A 258 17.11 11.71 20.53
N SER A 259 16.02 11.97 19.81
CA SER A 259 14.87 11.09 19.72
C SER A 259 14.41 10.96 18.29
N ASP A 260 13.78 9.84 18.00
CA ASP A 260 13.02 9.57 16.80
C ASP A 260 11.55 9.99 17.00
N ILE A 261 10.94 10.56 15.97
CA ILE A 261 9.58 11.05 15.90
C ILE A 261 8.58 9.93 16.18
N CYS A 262 8.81 8.74 15.64
CA CYS A 262 7.96 7.58 15.88
C CYS A 262 8.11 7.02 17.31
N ILE A 263 9.25 7.21 17.97
CA ILE A 263 9.40 6.87 19.41
C ILE A 263 8.55 7.78 20.29
N LYS A 264 8.56 9.10 20.01
CA LYS A 264 7.73 10.09 20.72
C LYS A 264 6.28 10.15 20.23
N CYS A 265 5.89 9.28 19.30
CA CYS A 265 4.57 9.32 18.69
C CYS A 265 3.49 8.89 19.71
N ASN A 266 2.76 9.88 20.22
CA ASN A 266 1.63 9.71 21.14
C ASN A 266 0.31 9.43 20.40
N GLY A 267 0.37 8.81 19.22
CA GLY A 267 -0.80 8.55 18.39
C GLY A 267 -0.84 9.38 17.11
N LEU A 268 -1.87 9.14 16.29
CA LEU A 268 -2.01 9.71 14.96
C LEU A 268 -2.14 11.24 14.98
N LYS A 269 -2.65 11.84 16.06
CA LYS A 269 -2.70 13.30 16.27
C LYS A 269 -1.31 13.96 16.31
N SER A 270 -0.32 13.23 16.82
CA SER A 270 1.08 13.71 16.91
C SER A 270 1.90 13.39 15.65
N CYS A 271 1.30 12.69 14.69
CA CYS A 271 2.00 12.28 13.49
C CYS A 271 2.15 13.47 12.51
N PRO A 272 3.30 13.62 11.84
CA PRO A 272 3.50 14.68 10.84
C PRO A 272 2.44 14.74 9.72
N LEU A 273 1.75 13.63 9.43
CA LEU A 273 0.67 13.57 8.44
C LEU A 273 -0.65 14.21 8.92
N TYR A 274 -0.83 14.44 10.23
CA TYR A 274 -2.06 14.97 10.80
C TYR A 274 -2.51 16.24 10.05
N SER A 275 -3.74 16.20 9.52
CA SER A 275 -4.36 17.36 8.85
C SER A 275 -3.53 17.96 7.70
N LYS A 276 -2.85 17.14 6.90
CA LYS A 276 -1.96 17.61 5.81
C LYS A 276 -2.58 17.61 4.42
N ILE A 277 -3.63 16.83 4.18
CA ILE A 277 -4.21 16.62 2.85
C ILE A 277 -5.53 17.37 2.77
N LEU A 278 -5.65 18.32 1.84
CA LEU A 278 -6.87 19.11 1.67
C LEU A 278 -7.85 18.30 0.83
N VAL A 279 -9.08 18.17 1.33
CA VAL A 279 -10.16 17.46 0.66
C VAL A 279 -11.34 18.39 0.35
N LYS A 280 -12.05 18.07 -0.73
CA LYS A 280 -13.30 18.72 -1.14
C LYS A 280 -14.45 17.73 -1.22
N SER A 281 -15.68 18.24 -1.23
CA SER A 281 -16.85 17.43 -1.59
C SER A 281 -16.83 17.12 -3.09
N SER A 282 -17.36 15.96 -3.49
CA SER A 282 -17.57 15.63 -4.90
C SER A 282 -18.72 16.42 -5.56
N HIS A 283 -19.44 17.26 -4.82
CA HIS A 283 -20.60 18.02 -5.32
C HIS A 283 -20.29 19.47 -5.69
N THR A 284 -19.05 19.93 -5.52
CA THR A 284 -18.69 21.35 -5.64
C THR A 284 -17.78 21.61 -6.84
N GLY A 285 -18.09 22.65 -7.61
CA GLY A 285 -17.20 23.16 -8.68
C GLY A 285 -16.03 23.98 -8.12
N TYR A 286 -15.08 24.37 -8.98
CA TYR A 286 -13.87 25.08 -8.57
C TYR A 286 -13.96 26.60 -8.80
N ASN A 287 -13.52 27.38 -7.82
CA ASN A 287 -13.03 28.72 -8.10
C ASN A 287 -11.50 28.70 -8.38
N SER A 288 -11.00 29.76 -9.01
CA SER A 288 -9.59 29.84 -9.48
C SER A 288 -8.56 29.76 -8.35
N LYS A 289 -8.89 30.24 -7.15
CA LYS A 289 -8.00 30.20 -5.97
C LYS A 289 -7.84 28.76 -5.45
N GLU A 290 -8.94 28.06 -5.25
CA GLU A 290 -8.95 26.65 -4.80
C GLU A 290 -8.24 25.73 -5.80
N ALA A 291 -8.44 25.96 -7.10
CA ALA A 291 -7.76 25.18 -8.14
C ALA A 291 -6.23 25.32 -8.06
N ARG A 292 -5.73 26.51 -7.74
CA ARG A 292 -4.31 26.79 -7.57
C ARG A 292 -3.74 26.12 -6.31
N GLU A 293 -4.39 26.31 -5.16
CA GLU A 293 -3.94 25.72 -3.87
C GLU A 293 -3.87 24.19 -3.94
N ILE A 294 -4.86 23.56 -4.57
CA ILE A 294 -4.87 22.09 -4.71
C ILE A 294 -3.81 21.61 -5.70
N SER A 295 -3.57 22.35 -6.80
CA SER A 295 -2.49 22.02 -7.73
C SER A 295 -1.12 22.17 -7.06
N GLU A 296 -0.93 23.19 -6.22
CA GLU A 296 0.27 23.38 -5.42
C GLU A 296 0.45 22.24 -4.40
N GLN A 297 -0.61 21.84 -3.69
CA GLN A 297 -0.55 20.70 -2.76
C GLN A 297 -0.28 19.38 -3.48
N PHE A 298 -0.92 19.14 -4.63
CA PHE A 298 -0.66 17.96 -5.43
C PHE A 298 0.78 17.94 -5.92
N ASN A 299 1.32 19.06 -6.42
CA ASN A 299 2.72 19.15 -6.85
C ASN A 299 3.68 18.99 -5.67
N TYR A 300 3.34 19.51 -4.48
CA TYR A 300 4.10 19.30 -3.25
C TYR A 300 4.13 17.80 -2.87
N ILE A 301 2.98 17.13 -2.83
CA ILE A 301 2.89 15.69 -2.57
C ILE A 301 3.56 14.89 -3.70
N ARG A 302 3.45 15.29 -4.95
CA ARG A 302 4.09 14.62 -6.08
C ARG A 302 5.62 14.71 -6.01
N GLY A 303 6.16 15.92 -5.87
CA GLY A 303 7.61 16.17 -5.93
C GLY A 303 8.35 15.88 -4.63
N ASN A 304 7.83 16.35 -3.48
CA ASN A 304 8.55 16.22 -2.20
C ASN A 304 8.39 14.85 -1.55
N ILE A 305 7.24 14.20 -1.73
CA ILE A 305 6.96 12.95 -1.04
C ILE A 305 7.47 11.78 -1.88
N PHE A 306 7.19 11.67 -3.18
CA PHE A 306 7.64 10.48 -3.94
C PHE A 306 9.11 10.51 -4.29
N PHE A 307 9.55 11.56 -4.98
CA PHE A 307 10.91 11.62 -5.49
C PHE A 307 11.92 11.95 -4.38
N ASN A 308 11.68 13.05 -3.66
CA ASN A 308 12.58 13.44 -2.57
C ASN A 308 12.45 12.47 -1.38
N GLY A 309 11.26 11.93 -1.09
CA GLY A 309 11.08 10.94 -0.03
C GLY A 309 11.82 9.64 -0.33
N TYR A 310 11.74 9.11 -1.56
CA TYR A 310 12.53 7.95 -1.96
C TYR A 310 14.04 8.16 -1.74
N SER A 311 14.57 9.31 -2.14
CA SER A 311 15.97 9.66 -1.92
C SER A 311 16.33 9.70 -0.43
N ARG A 312 15.43 10.18 0.43
CA ARG A 312 15.59 10.12 1.89
C ARG A 312 15.56 8.68 2.42
N PHE A 313 14.72 7.81 1.89
CA PHE A 313 14.71 6.40 2.31
C PHE A 313 16.02 5.68 1.99
N ILE A 314 16.57 5.92 0.81
CA ILE A 314 17.86 5.31 0.45
C ILE A 314 18.96 5.87 1.36
N ALA A 315 18.96 7.18 1.60
CA ALA A 315 19.90 7.80 2.54
C ALA A 315 19.79 7.18 3.95
N PHE A 316 18.57 7.02 4.46
CA PHE A 316 18.31 6.35 5.73
C PHE A 316 18.79 4.90 5.74
N SER A 317 18.53 4.14 4.66
CA SER A 317 18.99 2.76 4.50
C SER A 317 20.51 2.66 4.57
N VAL A 318 21.24 3.59 3.98
CA VAL A 318 22.71 3.63 4.07
C VAL A 318 23.15 3.87 5.52
N LEU A 319 22.45 4.70 6.29
CA LEU A 319 22.72 4.89 7.72
C LEU A 319 22.49 3.59 8.52
N CYS A 320 21.42 2.85 8.23
CA CYS A 320 21.18 1.54 8.82
C CYS A 320 22.31 0.54 8.49
N GLU A 321 22.75 0.49 7.23
CA GLU A 321 23.86 -0.39 6.82
C GLU A 321 25.17 -0.06 7.55
N ILE A 322 25.48 1.23 7.75
CA ILE A 322 26.66 1.65 8.52
C ILE A 322 26.53 1.20 9.98
N TYR A 323 25.34 1.33 10.56
CA TYR A 323 25.07 0.83 11.92
C TYR A 323 25.29 -0.68 12.02
N GLU A 324 24.73 -1.45 11.08
CA GLU A 324 24.89 -2.91 11.02
C GLU A 324 26.37 -3.31 10.88
N ASP A 325 27.12 -2.61 10.01
CA ASP A 325 28.55 -2.84 9.81
C ASP A 325 29.36 -2.63 11.10
N LEU A 326 28.90 -1.73 11.99
CA LEU A 326 29.58 -1.40 13.24
C LEU A 326 29.07 -2.18 14.46
N ASN A 327 27.90 -2.84 14.37
CA ASN A 327 27.24 -3.57 15.46
C ASN A 327 27.02 -5.06 15.13
N GLY A 328 28.00 -5.70 14.50
CA GLY A 328 28.00 -7.15 14.29
C GLY A 328 26.85 -7.66 13.41
N LYS A 329 26.40 -6.85 12.44
CA LYS A 329 25.26 -7.11 11.56
C LYS A 329 23.91 -7.15 12.28
N THR A 330 23.83 -6.52 13.44
CA THR A 330 22.56 -6.28 14.13
C THR A 330 21.93 -5.01 13.58
N GLU A 331 20.65 -5.08 13.25
CA GLU A 331 19.86 -3.97 12.74
C GLU A 331 19.55 -2.94 13.85
N PRO A 332 19.50 -1.63 13.53
CA PRO A 332 19.00 -0.64 14.47
C PRO A 332 17.47 -0.75 14.63
N ASN A 333 16.97 -0.74 15.87
CA ASN A 333 15.53 -0.75 16.13
C ASN A 333 14.82 0.56 15.74
N ASN A 334 15.57 1.66 15.64
CA ASN A 334 15.07 3.01 15.37
C ASN A 334 16.24 3.97 15.07
N LEU A 335 15.92 5.20 14.63
CA LEU A 335 16.94 6.19 14.31
C LEU A 335 17.73 6.68 15.53
N THR A 336 17.16 6.57 16.73
CA THR A 336 17.84 6.99 17.97
C THR A 336 19.07 6.13 18.25
N GLU A 337 19.05 4.85 17.90
CA GLU A 337 20.22 3.97 18.03
C GLU A 337 21.36 4.38 17.09
N ILE A 338 21.04 4.79 15.86
CA ILE A 338 22.01 5.35 14.91
C ILE A 338 22.60 6.65 15.46
N LYS A 339 21.75 7.57 15.94
CA LYS A 339 22.21 8.83 16.57
C LYS A 339 23.13 8.58 17.77
N LYS A 340 22.79 7.60 18.63
CA LYS A 340 23.64 7.19 19.76
C LYS A 340 24.97 6.60 19.30
N LEU A 341 24.97 5.80 18.24
CA LEU A 341 26.20 5.25 17.65
C LEU A 341 27.13 6.38 17.18
N ILE A 342 26.59 7.38 16.48
CA ILE A 342 27.35 8.55 16.03
C ILE A 342 27.95 9.28 17.24
N LYS A 343 27.18 9.50 18.30
CA LYS A 343 27.69 10.16 19.52
C LYS A 343 28.80 9.37 20.22
N ASN A 344 28.65 8.05 20.32
CA ASN A 344 29.53 7.21 21.13
C ASN A 344 30.76 6.72 20.38
N ARG A 345 30.66 6.57 19.05
CA ARG A 345 31.69 5.96 18.18
C ARG A 345 31.84 6.77 16.89
N ASN A 346 31.93 8.09 17.03
CA ASN A 346 31.91 9.02 15.90
C ASN A 346 33.01 8.75 14.88
N ASP A 347 34.25 8.49 15.32
CA ASP A 347 35.38 8.27 14.42
C ASP A 347 35.21 6.99 13.59
N ASP A 348 34.77 5.89 14.23
CA ASP A 348 34.43 4.63 13.55
C ASP A 348 33.29 4.84 12.54
N PHE A 349 32.26 5.58 12.95
CA PHE A 349 31.11 5.90 12.11
C PHE A 349 31.53 6.69 10.89
N ILE A 350 32.26 7.79 11.06
CA ILE A 350 32.71 8.66 9.97
C ILE A 350 33.63 7.88 9.03
N LYS A 351 34.53 7.04 9.55
CA LYS A 351 35.36 6.17 8.71
C LYS A 351 34.50 5.27 7.82
N LYS A 352 33.52 4.56 8.38
CA LYS A 352 32.62 3.70 7.60
C LYS A 352 31.72 4.47 6.66
N PHE A 353 31.25 5.64 7.08
CA PHE A 353 30.47 6.55 6.25
C PHE A 353 31.26 6.98 5.00
N LYS A 354 32.52 7.39 5.16
CA LYS A 354 33.40 7.73 4.04
C LYS A 354 33.63 6.55 3.09
N GLU A 355 33.86 5.35 3.63
CA GLU A 355 34.00 4.12 2.83
C GLU A 355 32.74 3.87 1.97
N LYS A 356 31.55 3.95 2.58
CA LYS A 356 30.26 3.80 1.87
C LYS A 356 30.05 4.90 0.83
N LEU A 357 30.36 6.16 1.17
CA LEU A 357 30.19 7.29 0.26
C LEU A 357 31.10 7.19 -0.97
N LYS A 358 32.34 6.70 -0.81
CA LYS A 358 33.24 6.40 -1.94
C LYS A 358 32.63 5.37 -2.88
N LEU A 359 32.11 4.26 -2.36
CA LEU A 359 31.41 3.26 -3.18
C LEU A 359 30.18 3.82 -3.91
N ILE A 360 29.43 4.71 -3.25
CA ILE A 360 28.29 5.41 -3.87
C ILE A 360 28.77 6.33 -5.00
N TYR A 361 29.83 7.11 -4.79
CA TYR A 361 30.40 8.01 -5.80
C TYR A 361 30.97 7.22 -7.00
N GLU A 362 31.59 6.06 -6.77
CA GLU A 362 32.04 5.13 -7.81
C GLU A 362 30.90 4.67 -8.70
N GLU A 363 29.80 4.23 -8.07
CA GLU A 363 28.62 3.79 -8.80
C GLU A 363 27.97 4.94 -9.58
N ILE A 364 27.87 6.14 -9.00
CA ILE A 364 27.36 7.33 -9.69
C ILE A 364 28.25 7.69 -10.87
N ASN A 365 29.57 7.74 -10.69
CA ASN A 365 30.52 8.06 -11.75
C ASN A 365 30.57 7.01 -12.86
N ARG A 366 30.28 5.75 -12.54
CA ARG A 366 30.12 4.68 -13.54
C ARG A 366 28.94 4.94 -14.47
N VAL A 367 27.82 5.42 -13.92
CA VAL A 367 26.61 5.75 -14.71
C VAL A 367 26.72 7.11 -15.39
N PHE A 368 27.31 8.09 -14.69
CA PHE A 368 27.51 9.45 -15.16
C PHE A 368 28.98 9.87 -14.94
N PRO A 369 29.86 9.66 -15.93
CA PRO A 369 31.29 9.94 -15.80
C PRO A 369 31.59 11.33 -15.25
N ASN A 370 32.54 11.41 -14.31
CA ASN A 370 33.07 12.63 -13.71
C ASN A 370 32.01 13.56 -13.06
N THR A 371 30.95 12.99 -12.50
CA THR A 371 29.87 13.76 -11.85
C THR A 371 30.16 14.07 -10.40
N LYS A 372 30.88 13.19 -9.70
CA LYS A 372 31.15 13.28 -8.27
C LYS A 372 32.64 13.26 -8.00
N ASP A 373 33.11 14.20 -7.19
CA ASP A 373 34.52 14.35 -6.84
C ASP A 373 34.79 13.71 -5.47
N TYR A 374 35.63 12.67 -5.45
CA TYR A 374 36.01 12.01 -4.19
C TYR A 374 36.80 12.91 -3.24
N THR A 375 37.45 13.96 -3.75
CA THR A 375 38.22 14.88 -2.90
C THR A 375 37.32 15.64 -1.93
N GLU A 376 36.03 15.86 -2.28
CA GLU A 376 35.01 16.42 -1.41
C GLU A 376 34.84 15.59 -0.12
N ILE A 377 34.93 14.26 -0.22
CA ILE A 377 34.71 13.35 0.91
C ILE A 377 35.75 13.55 2.02
N ASP A 378 37.00 13.78 1.61
CA ASP A 378 38.13 13.89 2.53
C ASP A 378 38.38 15.32 3.00
N GLN A 379 37.91 16.34 2.26
CA GLN A 379 38.00 17.75 2.63
C GLN A 379 36.91 18.21 3.61
N LYS A 380 35.79 17.46 3.73
CA LYS A 380 34.66 17.84 4.58
C LYS A 380 34.89 17.50 6.06
N ASN A 381 34.53 18.43 6.95
CA ASN A 381 34.49 18.17 8.39
C ASN A 381 33.15 17.55 8.81
N TRP A 382 33.09 16.21 8.76
CA TRP A 382 31.88 15.43 9.04
C TRP A 382 31.30 15.59 10.46
N ASN A 383 32.07 16.10 11.42
CA ASN A 383 31.61 16.30 12.80
C ASN A 383 30.53 17.39 12.92
N ASN A 384 30.49 18.33 11.96
CA ASN A 384 29.53 19.44 11.96
C ASN A 384 28.41 19.24 10.93
N GLU A 385 28.43 18.13 10.19
CA GLU A 385 27.57 17.90 9.05
C GLU A 385 26.35 17.08 9.44
N ASN A 386 25.21 17.37 8.82
CA ASN A 386 24.08 16.46 8.86
C ASN A 386 24.31 15.37 7.80
N VAL A 387 24.92 14.26 8.23
CA VAL A 387 25.24 13.12 7.35
C VAL A 387 24.00 12.56 6.65
N PHE A 388 22.83 12.64 7.28
CA PHE A 388 21.57 12.22 6.67
C PHE A 388 21.18 13.17 5.53
N THR A 389 21.13 14.48 5.79
CA THR A 389 20.86 15.48 4.73
C THR A 389 21.85 15.38 3.60
N PHE A 390 23.13 15.12 3.88
CA PHE A 390 24.16 14.98 2.86
C PHE A 390 23.89 13.78 1.94
N LEU A 391 23.65 12.59 2.50
CA LEU A 391 23.29 11.40 1.71
C LEU A 391 22.02 11.64 0.88
N TYR A 392 21.01 12.27 1.49
CA TYR A 392 19.79 12.63 0.79
C TYR A 392 20.07 13.49 -0.46
N THR A 393 20.89 14.55 -0.32
CA THR A 393 21.27 15.42 -1.45
C THR A 393 21.99 14.64 -2.54
N VAL A 394 22.94 13.77 -2.18
CA VAL A 394 23.67 12.91 -3.14
C VAL A 394 22.70 12.04 -3.94
N PHE A 395 21.77 11.35 -3.27
CA PHE A 395 20.80 10.50 -3.94
C PHE A 395 19.79 11.28 -4.76
N LYS A 396 19.32 12.42 -4.25
CA LYS A 396 18.41 13.31 -4.97
C LYS A 396 19.01 13.73 -6.31
N GLU A 397 20.22 14.28 -6.30
CA GLU A 397 20.91 14.72 -7.52
C GLU A 397 21.14 13.57 -8.50
N TYR A 398 21.53 12.38 -7.99
CA TYR A 398 21.69 11.19 -8.81
C TYR A 398 20.38 10.84 -9.52
N TYR A 399 19.27 10.76 -8.80
CA TYR A 399 17.99 10.40 -9.41
C TYR A 399 17.45 11.49 -10.35
N GLU A 400 17.71 12.77 -10.09
CA GLU A 400 17.31 13.89 -10.97
C GLU A 400 18.10 13.81 -12.28
N LYS A 401 19.38 13.43 -12.20
CA LYS A 401 20.23 13.21 -13.36
C LYS A 401 19.85 11.96 -14.14
N VAL A 402 19.41 10.88 -13.49
CA VAL A 402 18.85 9.72 -14.19
C VAL A 402 17.55 10.07 -14.90
N GLU A 403 16.70 10.89 -14.27
CA GLU A 403 15.43 11.31 -14.84
C GLU A 403 15.62 12.18 -16.08
N SER A 404 16.50 13.19 -16.01
CA SER A 404 16.80 14.07 -17.14
C SER A 404 17.48 13.37 -18.32
N ASN A 405 18.22 12.27 -18.10
CA ASN A 405 18.87 11.48 -19.16
C ASN A 405 18.01 10.37 -19.75
N LYS A 406 16.93 9.95 -19.07
CA LYS A 406 15.92 9.10 -19.70
C LYS A 406 15.09 10.00 -20.63
N LYS A 407 14.70 9.51 -21.81
CA LYS A 407 13.64 10.15 -22.63
C LYS A 407 12.32 10.15 -21.83
N SER A 408 12.19 11.07 -20.87
CA SER A 408 11.05 11.52 -20.02
C SER A 408 9.95 10.55 -19.57
N SER A 409 9.94 9.27 -19.94
CA SER A 409 8.70 8.48 -20.04
C SER A 409 8.71 7.15 -19.28
N SER A 410 9.80 6.72 -18.65
CA SER A 410 9.81 5.38 -18.00
C SER A 410 9.94 5.39 -16.48
N ARG A 411 10.63 6.37 -15.88
CA ARG A 411 10.87 6.41 -14.42
C ARG A 411 9.85 7.26 -13.66
N GLU A 412 9.62 8.50 -14.11
CA GLU A 412 8.52 9.34 -13.60
C GLU A 412 7.20 8.56 -13.70
N ASN A 413 6.96 7.86 -14.81
CA ASN A 413 5.77 7.01 -15.01
C ASN A 413 5.67 5.78 -14.10
N ALA A 414 6.76 5.32 -13.47
CA ALA A 414 6.76 4.16 -12.58
C ALA A 414 6.22 4.51 -11.21
N THR A 415 6.88 5.45 -10.53
CA THR A 415 6.51 5.88 -9.18
C THR A 415 5.28 6.80 -9.22
N ASN A 416 5.14 7.67 -10.24
CA ASN A 416 3.87 8.37 -10.47
C ASN A 416 2.79 7.38 -10.86
N GLY A 417 3.09 6.35 -11.65
CA GLY A 417 2.11 5.30 -11.99
C GLY A 417 1.66 4.51 -10.76
N VAL A 418 2.57 4.21 -9.83
CA VAL A 418 2.26 3.55 -8.56
C VAL A 418 1.43 4.43 -7.66
N PHE A 419 1.81 5.69 -7.45
CA PHE A 419 1.00 6.63 -6.69
C PHE A 419 -0.34 6.92 -7.36
N ILE A 420 -0.41 7.16 -8.67
CA ILE A 420 -1.68 7.40 -9.38
C ILE A 420 -2.53 6.14 -9.43
N LYS A 421 -1.96 4.93 -9.34
CA LYS A 421 -2.73 3.67 -9.27
C LYS A 421 -3.20 3.36 -7.84
N LEU A 422 -2.33 3.51 -6.85
CA LEU A 422 -2.64 3.30 -5.43
C LEU A 422 -3.53 4.43 -4.89
N ALA A 423 -3.24 5.65 -5.29
CA ALA A 423 -3.89 6.89 -4.93
C ALA A 423 -4.67 7.49 -6.12
N GLY A 424 -5.19 6.67 -7.04
CA GLY A 424 -6.09 7.14 -8.11
C GLY A 424 -7.01 6.03 -8.59
N ASN A 425 -7.34 5.99 -9.89
CA ASN A 425 -8.52 5.32 -10.50
C ASN A 425 -8.86 3.88 -10.09
N LYS A 426 -7.96 3.13 -9.44
CA LYS A 426 -8.22 1.75 -9.01
C LYS A 426 -8.62 1.60 -7.54
N MET A 427 -8.53 2.63 -6.69
CA MET A 427 -9.20 2.57 -5.39
C MET A 427 -10.70 2.33 -5.60
N GLY A 428 -11.20 1.17 -5.16
CA GLY A 428 -12.63 0.82 -5.15
C GLY A 428 -13.53 1.80 -4.38
N CYS A 429 -12.95 2.83 -3.76
CA CYS A 429 -13.62 4.03 -3.28
C CYS A 429 -12.77 5.26 -3.67
N GLY A 430 -13.22 6.06 -4.64
CA GLY A 430 -12.48 7.20 -5.21
C GLY A 430 -11.97 8.22 -4.19
N TYR A 431 -10.71 8.06 -3.81
CA TYR A 431 -9.98 8.89 -2.83
C TYR A 431 -9.38 10.15 -3.44
N LEU A 432 -9.09 10.07 -4.74
CA LEU A 432 -8.30 11.00 -5.51
C LEU A 432 -8.75 10.84 -6.95
N ASN A 433 -9.96 11.31 -7.21
CA ASN A 433 -10.36 11.46 -8.59
C ASN A 433 -9.54 12.64 -9.13
N ILE A 434 -8.48 12.34 -9.87
CA ILE A 434 -7.92 13.29 -10.80
C ILE A 434 -8.97 13.43 -11.90
N VAL A 435 -10.03 14.19 -11.62
CA VAL A 435 -10.95 14.60 -12.66
C VAL A 435 -10.25 15.71 -13.40
N SER A 436 -9.80 15.39 -14.61
CA SER A 436 -9.38 16.39 -15.57
C SER A 436 -10.61 17.20 -16.02
N SER A 437 -11.03 18.19 -15.22
CA SER A 437 -11.72 19.36 -15.77
C SER A 437 -10.64 20.38 -16.14
N GLY A 438 -9.93 20.12 -17.24
CA GLY A 438 -8.66 20.79 -17.56
C GLY A 438 -7.43 20.10 -16.96
N ASN A 439 -6.41 20.86 -16.51
CA ASN A 439 -5.07 20.38 -16.10
C ASN A 439 -4.84 20.25 -14.56
N SER A 440 -5.85 19.95 -13.74
CA SER A 440 -5.69 19.93 -12.26
C SER A 440 -6.01 18.57 -11.61
N HIS A 441 -5.22 18.17 -10.61
CA HIS A 441 -5.33 16.92 -9.85
C HIS A 441 -5.85 17.20 -8.42
N LYS A 442 -6.84 16.47 -7.88
CA LYS A 442 -7.49 16.82 -6.60
C LYS A 442 -7.87 15.62 -5.72
N PHE A 443 -7.87 15.82 -4.40
CA PHE A 443 -8.39 14.87 -3.41
C PHE A 443 -9.86 15.20 -3.12
N GLU A 444 -10.75 14.23 -3.30
CA GLU A 444 -12.19 14.42 -3.14
C GLU A 444 -12.79 13.32 -2.28
N PHE A 445 -13.68 13.71 -1.37
CA PHE A 445 -14.57 12.77 -0.71
C PHE A 445 -15.75 12.45 -1.63
N SER A 446 -15.53 11.48 -2.51
CA SER A 446 -16.62 10.85 -3.25
C SER A 446 -17.62 10.22 -2.28
N SER A 447 -18.90 10.12 -2.68
CA SER A 447 -19.93 9.52 -1.83
C SER A 447 -19.56 8.11 -1.36
N LYS A 448 -18.97 7.28 -2.25
CA LYS A 448 -18.50 5.93 -1.89
C LYS A 448 -17.42 5.97 -0.81
N PHE A 449 -16.43 6.84 -0.97
CA PHE A 449 -15.35 6.95 0.00
C PHE A 449 -15.83 7.54 1.33
N LEU A 450 -16.63 8.60 1.28
CA LEU A 450 -17.21 9.22 2.46
C LEU A 450 -18.06 8.21 3.24
N THR A 451 -18.83 7.38 2.55
CA THR A 451 -19.55 6.26 3.15
C THR A 451 -18.60 5.25 3.80
N PHE A 452 -17.57 4.80 3.08
CA PHE A 452 -16.59 3.85 3.58
C PHE A 452 -15.90 4.38 4.85
N ILE A 453 -15.26 5.55 4.78
CA ILE A 453 -14.45 6.09 5.88
C ILE A 453 -15.31 6.40 7.10
N THR A 454 -16.55 6.85 6.90
CA THR A 454 -17.49 7.10 8.00
C THR A 454 -17.81 5.82 8.74
N ASN A 455 -18.16 4.75 8.02
CA ASN A 455 -18.44 3.45 8.63
C ASN A 455 -17.20 2.87 9.33
N ILE A 456 -16.01 3.00 8.73
CA ILE A 456 -14.76 2.56 9.35
C ILE A 456 -14.45 3.32 10.64
N ILE A 457 -14.55 4.65 10.63
CA ILE A 457 -14.29 5.49 11.81
C ILE A 457 -15.26 5.16 12.94
N ILE A 458 -16.54 4.98 12.65
CA ILE A 458 -17.54 4.67 13.67
C ILE A 458 -17.39 3.22 14.17
N GLY A 459 -17.19 2.30 13.24
CA GLY A 459 -17.08 0.87 13.50
C GLY A 459 -15.87 0.49 14.34
N ARG A 460 -14.72 1.10 14.09
CA ARG A 460 -13.48 0.86 14.88
C ARG A 460 -13.59 1.35 16.32
N GLU A 461 -14.48 2.31 16.59
CA GLU A 461 -14.80 2.81 17.94
C GLU A 461 -15.93 2.01 18.61
N GLN A 462 -16.37 0.90 17.99
CA GLN A 462 -17.42 0.00 18.49
C GLN A 462 -18.73 0.72 18.83
N SER A 463 -19.02 1.81 18.13
CA SER A 463 -20.23 2.60 18.29
C SER A 463 -21.14 2.47 17.06
N ASN A 464 -22.39 2.89 17.19
CA ASN A 464 -23.31 3.07 16.06
C ASN A 464 -23.35 4.52 15.56
N LYS A 465 -22.84 5.46 16.35
CA LYS A 465 -22.74 6.88 16.01
C LYS A 465 -21.66 7.59 16.83
N ILE A 466 -21.18 8.73 16.33
CA ILE A 466 -20.23 9.61 17.01
C ILE A 466 -20.67 11.06 16.85
N LEU A 467 -20.14 11.97 17.68
CA LEU A 467 -20.35 13.40 17.49
C LEU A 467 -19.69 13.87 16.18
N LEU A 468 -20.30 14.85 15.52
CA LEU A 468 -19.75 15.45 14.29
C LEU A 468 -18.35 16.02 14.51
N GLU A 469 -18.08 16.61 15.68
CA GLU A 469 -16.77 17.14 16.04
C GLU A 469 -15.71 16.04 16.14
N ASP A 470 -16.05 14.93 16.81
CA ASP A 470 -15.18 13.76 16.91
C ASP A 470 -14.91 13.14 15.54
N PHE A 471 -15.93 13.05 14.68
CA PHE A 471 -15.77 12.60 13.30
C PHE A 471 -14.71 13.43 12.57
N TRP A 472 -14.80 14.76 12.63
CA TRP A 472 -13.81 15.63 11.99
C TRP A 472 -12.41 15.48 12.58
N GLU A 473 -12.30 15.27 13.88
CA GLU A 473 -11.02 15.01 14.54
C GLU A 473 -10.41 13.66 14.09
N PHE A 474 -11.22 12.63 13.90
CA PHE A 474 -10.77 11.36 13.32
C PHE A 474 -10.36 11.50 11.85
N ILE A 475 -11.06 12.31 11.07
CA ILE A 475 -10.68 12.64 9.69
C ILE A 475 -9.30 13.32 9.65
N LYS A 476 -9.02 14.25 10.56
CA LYS A 476 -7.69 14.89 10.72
C LYS A 476 -6.60 13.91 11.10
N GLN A 477 -6.87 12.98 12.02
CA GLN A 477 -5.94 11.89 12.40
C GLN A 477 -5.58 10.98 11.22
N ASN A 478 -6.54 10.75 10.32
CA ASN A 478 -6.33 10.03 9.07
C ASN A 478 -5.54 10.83 8.02
N GLY A 479 -5.29 12.12 8.27
CA GLY A 479 -4.46 13.01 7.47
C GLY A 479 -5.22 14.06 6.68
N PHE A 480 -6.56 14.09 6.76
CA PHE A 480 -7.41 14.94 5.91
C PHE A 480 -7.92 16.17 6.63
N ILE A 481 -8.05 17.26 5.89
CA ILE A 481 -8.71 18.48 6.33
C ILE A 481 -9.51 19.06 5.16
N TYR A 482 -10.68 19.64 5.44
CA TYR A 482 -11.45 20.34 4.43
C TYR A 482 -10.70 21.59 3.91
N ALA A 483 -10.88 21.92 2.63
CA ALA A 483 -10.18 23.06 2.02
C ALA A 483 -10.66 24.43 2.53
N SER A 484 -11.90 24.52 3.00
CA SER A 484 -12.48 25.74 3.59
C SER A 484 -13.70 25.38 4.46
N GLU A 485 -14.15 26.30 5.31
CA GLU A 485 -15.40 26.11 6.07
C GLU A 485 -16.62 25.92 5.15
N ARG A 486 -16.61 26.53 3.96
CA ARG A 486 -17.64 26.26 2.94
C ARG A 486 -17.60 24.79 2.49
N GLU A 487 -16.41 24.23 2.24
CA GLU A 487 -16.27 22.83 1.87
C GLU A 487 -16.65 21.87 3.00
N LYS A 488 -16.36 22.24 4.25
CA LYS A 488 -16.85 21.50 5.42
C LYS A 488 -18.38 21.37 5.38
N LEU A 489 -19.09 22.48 5.19
CA LEU A 489 -20.56 22.48 5.07
C LEU A 489 -21.06 21.64 3.89
N ASN A 490 -20.36 21.67 2.75
CA ASN A 490 -20.73 20.86 1.58
C ASN A 490 -20.55 19.35 1.85
N ILE A 491 -19.48 18.95 2.55
CA ILE A 491 -19.25 17.56 2.96
C ILE A 491 -20.33 17.14 3.98
N GLU A 492 -20.71 18.01 4.91
CA GLU A 492 -21.80 17.75 5.86
C GLU A 492 -23.15 17.59 5.14
N GLN A 493 -23.44 18.42 4.14
CA GLN A 493 -24.61 18.24 3.28
C GLN A 493 -24.56 16.91 2.54
N GLN A 494 -23.39 16.50 2.03
CA GLN A 494 -23.23 15.19 1.41
C GLN A 494 -23.51 14.05 2.40
N LEU A 495 -23.06 14.16 3.65
CA LEU A 495 -23.40 13.21 4.72
C LEU A 495 -24.91 13.17 5.02
N VAL A 496 -25.61 14.29 4.94
CA VAL A 496 -27.09 14.33 5.02
C VAL A 496 -27.72 13.54 3.86
N HIS A 497 -27.25 13.73 2.62
CA HIS A 497 -27.79 13.04 1.44
C HIS A 497 -27.53 11.53 1.50
N LEU A 498 -26.43 11.11 2.14
CA LEU A 498 -26.11 9.71 2.40
C LEU A 498 -26.87 9.13 3.60
N GLY A 499 -27.71 9.93 4.26
CA GLY A 499 -28.44 9.54 5.46
C GLY A 499 -27.55 9.29 6.68
N MET A 500 -26.32 9.78 6.68
CA MET A 500 -25.31 9.53 7.72
C MET A 500 -25.28 10.60 8.81
N LEU A 501 -25.80 11.81 8.54
CA LEU A 501 -25.82 12.90 9.51
C LEU A 501 -27.22 13.04 10.15
N GLU A 502 -27.27 13.00 11.47
CA GLU A 502 -28.49 13.11 12.29
C GLU A 502 -28.38 14.34 13.22
N LYS A 503 -29.41 15.19 13.23
CA LYS A 503 -29.52 16.34 14.15
C LYS A 503 -30.56 16.03 15.22
N LYS A 504 -30.17 16.11 16.50
CA LYS A 504 -31.11 15.96 17.64
C LYS A 504 -31.34 17.31 18.32
N SER A 505 -32.61 17.65 18.54
CA SER A 505 -33.06 18.99 18.97
C SER A 505 -33.26 19.14 20.49
N ASP A 506 -33.15 18.07 21.26
CA ASP A 506 -33.57 18.10 22.67
C ASP A 506 -32.39 18.51 23.57
N ALA A 507 -32.35 19.79 23.95
CA ALA A 507 -31.49 20.40 24.97
C ALA A 507 -30.01 20.73 24.63
N GLY A 508 -29.74 21.08 23.37
CA GLY A 508 -28.44 21.57 22.89
C GLY A 508 -28.06 20.83 21.63
N GLU A 509 -28.34 21.45 20.46
CA GLU A 509 -28.27 20.82 19.13
C GLU A 509 -27.01 19.98 18.93
N SER A 510 -27.13 18.69 19.22
CA SER A 510 -26.01 17.75 19.11
C SER A 510 -26.14 17.07 17.76
N ILE A 511 -25.11 17.23 16.94
CA ILE A 511 -25.06 16.65 15.60
C ILE A 511 -24.24 15.38 15.66
N TYR A 512 -24.82 14.28 15.19
CA TYR A 512 -24.20 12.97 15.17
C TYR A 512 -23.98 12.48 13.75
N ILE A 513 -22.90 11.73 13.54
CA ILE A 513 -22.71 10.91 12.35
C ILE A 513 -22.96 9.45 12.74
N ARG A 514 -23.77 8.73 11.97
CA ARG A 514 -24.10 7.32 12.17
C ARG A 514 -23.53 6.44 11.06
N LYS A 515 -23.25 5.19 11.41
CA LYS A 515 -22.91 4.15 10.42
C LYS A 515 -24.16 3.74 9.64
N THR A 516 -23.96 3.20 8.44
CA THR A 516 -25.04 2.71 7.53
C THR A 516 -24.94 1.22 7.22
N ILE A 517 -23.95 0.53 7.78
CA ILE A 517 -23.73 -0.92 7.60
C ILE A 517 -23.73 -1.64 8.94
N GLY A 518 -24.07 -2.94 8.92
CA GLY A 518 -24.07 -3.79 10.12
C GLY A 518 -24.92 -3.21 11.26
N ILE A 519 -26.10 -2.69 10.90
CA ILE A 519 -27.11 -2.18 11.83
C ILE A 519 -28.02 -3.34 12.24
#